data_AF-A0A9Q1CHP2-F1
#
_entry.id   AF-A0A9Q1CHP2-F1
#
_cell.length_a   1.000
_cell.length_b   1.000
_cell.length_c   1.000
_cell.angle_alpha   90.00
_cell.angle_beta   90.00
_cell.angle_gamma   90.00
#
_symmetry.space_group_name_H-M   'P 1'
#
loop_
_entity.id
_entity.type
_entity.pdbx_description
1 polymer ?
#
loop_
_entity_poly.entity_id
_entity_poly.type
_entity_poly.pdbx_seq_one_letter_code
_entity_poly.pdbx_strand_id
1 'polypeptide(L)'
;MSSPNLNSIIIIGCILLYVSACMAGSESFGDDPAIFLKLQQVVKDRHLFVMVGAFLFLEVTVLSAYFIISPVRVEKKYLPIKDMDIDSMVILQPYVQYCTSDHQQYWEGALYGYKSLLLVFGVFLAWETRKVNIPALNDSKLIGLCVYNVVLLTGISVGVKLVLTRDPSMSFLFTSGIRIFATTMVLGIIFIPKVRSLKPGRCNHESTISEAVLPWISLNPQPVLSL
;
A
#
# COMPACT_ATOMS: atom_id res chain seq x y z
N MET A 1 13.18 16.90 -3.96
CA MET A 1 13.28 15.67 -4.79
C MET A 1 12.71 14.52 -3.98
N SER A 2 11.79 13.75 -4.54
CA SER A 2 11.18 12.57 -3.88
C SER A 2 12.24 11.48 -3.67
N SER A 3 12.23 10.77 -2.53
CA SER A 3 13.16 9.64 -2.32
C SER A 3 12.81 8.50 -3.29
N PRO A 4 13.69 8.14 -4.24
CA PRO A 4 13.42 7.07 -5.20
C PRO A 4 13.23 5.72 -4.50
N ASN A 5 13.95 5.54 -3.38
CA ASN A 5 13.93 4.34 -2.56
C ASN A 5 12.56 4.08 -1.91
N LEU A 6 11.92 5.13 -1.37
CA LEU A 6 10.60 5.02 -0.75
C LEU A 6 9.52 4.68 -1.80
N ASN A 7 9.59 5.30 -2.98
CA ASN A 7 8.67 5.02 -4.08
C ASN A 7 8.75 3.56 -4.53
N SER A 8 9.96 2.98 -4.60
CA SER A 8 10.16 1.57 -4.92
C SER A 8 9.50 0.64 -3.89
N ILE A 9 9.63 0.94 -2.59
CA ILE A 9 8.98 0.15 -1.52
C ILE A 9 7.46 0.22 -1.66
N ILE A 10 6.90 1.39 -1.97
CA ILE A 10 5.45 1.55 -2.18
C ILE A 10 4.98 0.72 -3.39
N ILE A 11 5.69 0.75 -4.51
CA ILE A 11 5.37 -0.06 -5.70
C ILE A 11 5.38 -1.54 -5.35
N ILE A 12 6.45 -2.03 -4.69
CA ILE A 12 6.57 -3.43 -4.29
C ILE A 12 5.40 -3.82 -3.38
N GLY A 13 5.07 -2.98 -2.39
CA GLY A 13 3.91 -3.18 -1.53
C GLY A 13 2.60 -3.26 -2.31
N CYS A 14 2.36 -2.37 -3.28
CA CYS A 14 1.17 -2.42 -4.13
C CYS A 14 1.12 -3.69 -4.99
N ILE A 15 2.24 -4.12 -5.56
CA ILE A 15 2.33 -5.38 -6.33
C ILE A 15 1.95 -6.56 -5.44
N LEU A 16 2.53 -6.66 -4.24
CA LEU A 16 2.20 -7.71 -3.29
C LEU A 16 0.71 -7.69 -2.90
N LEU A 17 0.12 -6.51 -2.72
CA LEU A 17 -1.30 -6.38 -2.44
C LEU A 17 -2.18 -6.85 -3.60
N TYR A 18 -1.84 -6.52 -4.85
CA TYR A 18 -2.57 -7.03 -6.02
C TYR A 18 -2.45 -8.54 -6.15
N VAL A 19 -1.23 -9.08 -6.00
CA VAL A 19 -1.01 -10.53 -6.02
C VAL A 19 -1.83 -11.20 -4.93
N SER A 20 -1.84 -10.66 -3.70
CA SER A 20 -2.64 -11.22 -2.60
C SER A 20 -4.15 -11.19 -2.87
N ALA A 21 -4.66 -10.14 -3.53
CA ALA A 21 -6.08 -10.04 -3.88
C ALA A 21 -6.47 -11.05 -4.97
N CYS A 22 -5.59 -11.29 -5.93
CA CYS A 22 -5.74 -12.32 -6.94
C CYS A 22 -5.65 -13.73 -6.33
N MET A 23 -4.64 -13.99 -5.49
CA MET A 23 -4.43 -15.28 -4.83
C MET A 23 -5.58 -15.65 -3.89
N ALA A 24 -6.17 -14.68 -3.19
CA ALA A 24 -7.34 -14.92 -2.36
C ALA A 24 -8.57 -15.37 -3.16
N GLY A 25 -8.57 -15.22 -4.50
CA GLY A 25 -9.60 -15.73 -5.41
C GLY A 25 -9.21 -16.98 -6.21
N SER A 26 -7.96 -17.43 -6.15
CA SER A 26 -7.46 -18.58 -6.91
C SER A 26 -6.78 -19.58 -5.99
N GLU A 27 -7.34 -20.78 -5.86
CA GLU A 27 -6.60 -21.90 -5.29
C GLU A 27 -5.35 -22.16 -6.16
N SER A 28 -4.17 -22.02 -5.55
CA SER A 28 -2.84 -22.36 -6.08
C SER A 28 -2.14 -21.33 -6.98
N PHE A 29 -1.12 -20.67 -6.43
CA PHE A 29 0.15 -20.45 -7.12
C PHE A 29 1.29 -20.42 -6.09
N GLY A 30 2.37 -21.15 -6.38
CA GLY A 30 3.47 -21.42 -5.46
C GLY A 30 4.28 -20.18 -5.09
N ASP A 31 4.66 -20.11 -3.82
CA ASP A 31 5.60 -19.15 -3.27
C ASP A 31 6.99 -19.37 -3.89
N ASP A 32 7.35 -18.56 -4.89
CA ASP A 32 8.69 -18.58 -5.47
C ASP A 32 9.57 -17.48 -4.82
N PRO A 33 10.50 -17.81 -3.90
CA PRO A 33 11.27 -16.84 -3.12
C PRO A 33 12.25 -16.00 -3.97
N ALA A 34 12.46 -16.38 -5.23
CA ALA A 34 13.34 -15.68 -6.17
C ALA A 34 12.83 -14.28 -6.56
N ILE A 35 11.52 -14.04 -6.53
CA ILE A 35 10.92 -12.73 -6.85
C ILE A 35 11.31 -11.69 -5.79
N PHE A 36 11.32 -12.07 -4.51
CA PHE A 36 11.64 -11.17 -3.41
C PHE A 36 13.12 -10.74 -3.44
N LEU A 37 14.03 -11.66 -3.79
CA LEU A 37 15.47 -11.41 -3.82
C LEU A 37 15.91 -10.49 -4.96
N LYS A 38 15.22 -10.50 -6.11
CA LYS A 38 15.52 -9.60 -7.24
C LYS A 38 15.14 -8.14 -6.98
N LEU A 39 14.22 -7.88 -6.04
CA LEU A 39 13.67 -6.55 -5.78
C LEU A 39 14.44 -5.75 -4.71
N GLN A 40 15.28 -6.42 -3.91
CA GLN A 40 16.02 -5.80 -2.80
C GLN A 40 17.27 -5.01 -3.24
N GLN A 41 17.64 -5.10 -4.53
CA GLN A 41 18.94 -4.68 -5.04
C GLN A 41 19.09 -3.16 -5.33
N VAL A 42 18.10 -2.32 -4.99
CA VAL A 42 17.99 -0.93 -5.52
C VAL A 42 18.03 0.20 -4.46
N VAL A 43 18.19 -0.07 -3.16
CA VAL A 43 17.91 0.97 -2.13
C VAL A 43 19.05 1.22 -1.12
N LYS A 44 19.42 2.50 -0.92
CA LYS A 44 20.61 2.93 -0.13
C LYS A 44 20.31 3.64 1.22
N ASP A 45 19.04 3.87 1.58
CA ASP A 45 18.67 4.52 2.86
C ASP A 45 18.53 3.53 4.02
N ARG A 46 19.62 3.33 4.78
CA ARG A 46 19.65 2.34 5.88
C ARG A 46 18.66 2.62 7.02
N HIS A 47 18.51 3.87 7.46
CA HIS A 47 17.66 4.19 8.63
C HIS A 47 16.17 3.93 8.36
N LEU A 48 15.68 4.36 7.20
CA LEU A 48 14.31 4.10 6.76
C LEU A 48 14.04 2.60 6.60
N PHE A 49 14.98 1.87 5.99
CA PHE A 49 14.84 0.43 5.78
C PHE A 49 14.83 -0.35 7.09
N VAL A 50 15.68 0.01 8.07
CA VAL A 50 15.67 -0.60 9.40
C VAL A 50 14.32 -0.40 10.09
N MET A 51 13.76 0.82 10.01
CA MET A 51 12.44 1.10 10.60
C MET A 51 11.33 0.28 9.93
N VAL A 52 11.26 0.27 8.59
CA VAL A 52 10.26 -0.52 7.84
C VAL A 52 10.45 -2.01 8.10
N GLY A 53 11.69 -2.49 8.13
CA GLY A 53 12.04 -3.87 8.43
C GLY A 53 11.63 -4.30 9.83
N ALA A 54 11.76 -3.42 10.84
CA ALA A 54 11.28 -3.70 12.19
C ALA A 54 9.76 -3.88 12.25
N PHE A 55 9.00 -3.01 11.56
CA PHE A 55 7.54 -3.17 11.46
C PHE A 55 7.16 -4.47 10.74
N LEU A 56 7.84 -4.81 9.63
CA LEU A 56 7.60 -6.07 8.91
C LEU A 56 7.96 -7.31 9.73
N PHE A 57 9.04 -7.27 10.50
CA PHE A 57 9.44 -8.37 11.36
C PHE A 57 8.40 -8.62 12.46
N LEU A 58 7.86 -7.55 13.05
CA LEU A 58 6.77 -7.64 14.01
C LEU A 58 5.53 -8.30 13.39
N GLU A 59 5.16 -7.91 12.17
CA GLU A 59 4.05 -8.54 11.44
C GLU A 59 4.23 -10.04 11.24
N VAL A 60 5.40 -10.46 10.76
CA VAL A 60 5.71 -11.87 10.54
C VAL A 60 5.67 -12.64 11.87
N THR A 61 6.15 -12.04 12.95
CA THR A 61 6.14 -12.65 14.28
C THR A 61 4.72 -12.84 14.79
N VAL A 62 3.85 -11.82 14.67
CA VAL A 62 2.45 -11.92 15.11
C VAL A 62 1.68 -12.92 14.24
N LEU A 63 1.88 -12.91 12.92
CA LEU A 63 1.21 -13.85 12.01
C LEU A 63 1.67 -15.29 12.25
N SER A 64 2.97 -15.52 12.44
CA SER A 64 3.48 -16.85 12.74
C SER A 64 2.93 -17.36 14.07
N ALA A 65 2.86 -16.52 15.12
CA ALA A 65 2.21 -16.87 16.37
C ALA A 65 0.74 -17.24 16.18
N TYR A 66 -0.02 -16.50 15.35
CA TYR A 66 -1.40 -16.84 15.02
C TYR A 66 -1.52 -18.23 14.40
N PHE A 67 -0.73 -18.53 13.36
CA PHE A 67 -0.79 -19.84 12.67
C PHE A 67 -0.35 -21.01 13.56
N ILE A 68 0.57 -20.79 14.49
CA ILE A 68 1.03 -21.83 15.42
C ILE A 68 -0.02 -22.10 16.50
N ILE A 69 -0.62 -21.05 17.08
CA ILE A 69 -1.55 -21.18 18.21
C ILE A 69 -2.95 -21.58 17.74
N SER A 70 -3.39 -21.05 16.60
CA SER A 70 -4.74 -21.25 16.06
C SER A 70 -4.64 -21.67 14.59
N PRO A 71 -4.31 -22.94 14.33
CA PRO A 71 -4.14 -23.43 12.96
C PRO A 71 -5.43 -23.25 12.16
N VAL A 72 -5.27 -22.83 10.91
CA VAL A 72 -6.37 -22.62 9.96
C VAL A 72 -6.67 -23.96 9.27
N ARG A 73 -7.95 -24.30 9.20
CA ARG A 73 -8.46 -25.52 8.57
C ARG A 73 -9.53 -25.19 7.54
N VAL A 74 -9.69 -26.08 6.56
CA VAL A 74 -10.72 -25.95 5.53
C VAL A 74 -12.00 -26.62 6.02
N GLU A 75 -13.09 -25.86 6.07
CA GLU A 75 -14.42 -26.36 6.39
C GLU A 75 -15.37 -26.20 5.20
N LYS A 76 -16.41 -27.04 5.15
CA LYS A 76 -17.44 -27.04 4.09
C LYS A 76 -18.77 -26.55 4.67
N LYS A 77 -19.36 -25.54 4.03
CA LYS A 77 -20.71 -25.08 4.30
C LYS A 77 -21.63 -25.49 3.16
N TYR A 78 -22.63 -26.32 3.47
CA TYR A 78 -23.61 -26.76 2.49
C TYR A 78 -24.61 -25.65 2.19
N LEU A 79 -24.85 -25.42 0.90
CA LEU A 79 -25.82 -24.47 0.38
C LEU A 79 -27.19 -25.16 0.24
N PRO A 80 -28.29 -24.40 0.24
CA PRO A 80 -29.61 -24.95 -0.04
C PRO A 80 -29.62 -25.62 -1.42
N ILE A 81 -30.31 -26.77 -1.51
CA ILE A 81 -30.47 -27.53 -2.76
C ILE A 81 -31.22 -26.63 -3.74
N LYS A 82 -30.64 -26.43 -4.92
CA LYS A 82 -31.28 -25.71 -6.02
C LYS A 82 -31.97 -26.75 -6.90
N ASP A 83 -33.23 -26.47 -7.23
CA ASP A 83 -34.25 -27.31 -7.90
C ASP A 83 -33.78 -28.66 -8.48
N MET A 84 -34.49 -29.73 -8.08
CA MET A 84 -34.32 -31.07 -8.65
C MET A 84 -34.50 -31.00 -10.16
N ASP A 85 -33.46 -31.36 -10.90
CA ASP A 85 -33.60 -31.70 -12.31
C ASP A 85 -34.48 -32.95 -12.39
N ILE A 86 -35.74 -32.79 -12.80
CA ILE A 86 -36.78 -33.83 -12.74
C ILE A 86 -36.41 -35.06 -13.60
N ASP A 87 -35.49 -34.88 -14.55
CA ASP A 87 -35.03 -35.91 -15.49
C ASP A 87 -33.84 -36.74 -14.97
N SER A 88 -33.17 -36.29 -13.91
CA SER A 88 -32.05 -37.02 -13.30
C SER A 88 -32.37 -37.38 -11.84
N MET A 89 -32.32 -38.68 -11.49
CA MET A 89 -32.49 -39.19 -10.12
C MET A 89 -31.31 -38.81 -9.17
N VAL A 90 -30.64 -37.68 -9.42
CA VAL A 90 -29.42 -37.24 -8.73
C VAL A 90 -29.72 -35.95 -7.98
N ILE A 91 -29.52 -35.97 -6.66
CA ILE A 91 -29.60 -34.78 -5.82
C ILE A 91 -28.23 -34.10 -5.80
N LEU A 92 -28.12 -32.93 -6.45
CA LEU A 92 -26.93 -32.09 -6.38
C LEU A 92 -26.96 -31.24 -5.10
N GLN A 93 -26.06 -31.54 -4.16
CA GLN A 93 -25.89 -30.76 -2.94
C GLN A 93 -24.69 -29.78 -3.09
N PRO A 94 -24.94 -28.49 -3.40
CA PRO A 94 -23.88 -27.51 -3.50
C PRO A 94 -23.25 -27.22 -2.14
N TYR A 95 -21.93 -26.96 -2.11
CA TYR A 95 -21.21 -26.55 -0.91
C TYR A 95 -20.15 -25.50 -1.26
N VAL A 96 -19.80 -24.67 -0.28
CA VAL A 96 -18.68 -23.74 -0.36
C VAL A 96 -17.60 -24.15 0.64
N GLN A 97 -16.34 -24.07 0.22
CA GLN A 97 -15.19 -24.28 1.09
C GLN A 97 -14.71 -22.93 1.63
N TYR A 98 -14.37 -22.89 2.91
CA TYR A 98 -13.82 -21.69 3.54
C TYR A 98 -12.76 -22.09 4.56
N CYS A 99 -11.80 -21.19 4.75
CA CYS A 99 -10.73 -21.34 5.73
C CYS A 99 -11.18 -20.74 7.06
N THR A 100 -11.18 -21.52 8.14
CA THR A 100 -11.54 -21.04 9.47
C THR A 100 -10.67 -21.62 10.59
N SER A 101 -10.78 -21.04 11.78
CA SER A 101 -10.09 -21.48 13.00
C SER A 101 -10.99 -21.19 14.21
N ASP A 102 -10.86 -21.95 15.29
CA ASP A 102 -11.76 -21.88 16.46
C ASP A 102 -11.86 -20.48 17.06
N HIS A 103 -10.75 -19.74 17.06
CA HIS A 103 -10.64 -18.40 17.65
C HIS A 103 -10.40 -17.31 16.60
N GLN A 104 -10.77 -17.56 15.34
CA GLN A 104 -10.50 -16.65 14.22
C GLN A 104 -10.98 -15.22 14.50
N GLN A 105 -12.18 -15.04 15.05
CA GLN A 105 -12.74 -13.70 15.31
C GLN A 105 -11.90 -12.89 16.30
N TYR A 106 -11.36 -13.53 17.36
CA TYR A 106 -10.52 -12.88 18.35
C TYR A 106 -9.17 -12.47 17.75
N TRP A 107 -8.55 -13.37 16.98
CA TRP A 107 -7.28 -13.10 16.30
C TRP A 107 -7.41 -12.02 15.23
N GLU A 108 -8.44 -12.09 14.39
CA GLU A 108 -8.74 -11.06 13.40
C GLU A 108 -9.03 -9.72 14.06
N GLY A 109 -9.81 -9.71 15.15
CA GLY A 109 -10.11 -8.51 15.92
C GLY A 109 -8.86 -7.86 16.52
N ALA A 110 -7.98 -8.66 17.13
CA ALA A 110 -6.71 -8.18 17.68
C ALA A 110 -5.80 -7.61 16.58
N LEU A 111 -5.67 -8.31 15.46
CA LEU A 111 -4.88 -7.87 14.30
C LEU A 111 -5.43 -6.56 13.72
N TYR A 112 -6.74 -6.46 13.49
CA TYR A 112 -7.36 -5.23 13.00
C TYR A 112 -7.22 -4.08 13.99
N GLY A 113 -7.35 -4.34 15.29
CA GLY A 113 -7.12 -3.35 16.34
C GLY A 113 -5.71 -2.78 16.29
N TYR A 114 -4.69 -3.64 16.31
CA TYR A 114 -3.29 -3.25 16.19
C TYR A 114 -3.01 -2.45 14.90
N LYS A 115 -3.52 -2.91 13.75
CA LYS A 115 -3.37 -2.21 12.45
C LYS A 115 -4.07 -0.86 12.44
N SER A 116 -5.25 -0.77 13.04
CA SER A 116 -6.00 0.48 13.13
C SER A 116 -5.25 1.52 13.96
N LEU A 117 -4.57 1.09 15.02
CA LEU A 117 -3.76 1.95 15.88
C LEU A 117 -2.55 2.51 15.10
N LEU A 118 -1.88 1.67 14.30
CA LEU A 118 -0.82 2.11 13.39
C LEU A 118 -1.33 3.10 12.34
N LEU A 119 -2.53 2.88 11.78
CA LEU A 119 -3.14 3.81 10.83
C LEU A 119 -3.48 5.15 11.48
N VAL A 120 -4.03 5.16 12.70
CA VAL A 120 -4.29 6.39 13.46
C VAL A 120 -2.98 7.15 13.72
N PHE A 121 -1.92 6.46 14.09
CA PHE A 121 -0.59 7.06 14.23
C PHE A 121 -0.09 7.65 12.90
N GLY A 122 -0.27 6.95 11.78
CA GLY A 122 0.05 7.45 10.45
C GLY A 122 -0.74 8.71 10.07
N VAL A 123 -2.04 8.77 10.39
CA VAL A 123 -2.87 9.96 10.20
C VAL A 123 -2.39 11.12 11.06
N PHE A 124 -2.02 10.86 12.31
CA PHE A 124 -1.45 11.88 13.20
C PHE A 124 -0.17 12.49 12.61
N LEU A 125 0.76 11.65 12.13
CA LEU A 125 1.98 12.14 11.45
C LEU A 125 1.67 12.92 10.16
N ALA A 126 0.69 12.46 9.38
CA ALA A 126 0.23 13.17 8.17
C ALA A 126 -0.41 14.53 8.51
N TRP A 127 -1.11 14.62 9.64
CA TRP A 127 -1.73 15.85 10.12
C TRP A 127 -0.69 16.89 10.54
N GLU A 128 0.33 16.48 11.31
CA GLU A 128 1.42 17.37 11.72
C GLU A 128 2.18 17.96 10.52
N THR A 129 2.35 17.17 9.46
CA THR A 129 3.10 17.58 8.27
C THR A 129 2.29 18.42 7.27
N ARG A 130 0.98 18.63 7.47
CA ARG A 130 0.11 19.31 6.47
C ARG A 130 0.41 20.80 6.29
N LYS A 131 0.82 21.49 7.37
CA LYS A 131 1.02 22.95 7.38
C LYS A 131 2.43 23.37 6.94
N VAL A 132 3.37 22.42 6.88
CA VAL A 132 4.75 22.69 6.47
C VAL A 132 4.82 22.75 4.94
N ASN A 133 4.87 23.96 4.38
CA ASN A 133 4.92 24.15 2.94
C ASN A 133 6.35 24.47 2.47
N ILE A 134 7.15 23.42 2.32
CA ILE A 134 8.48 23.51 1.73
C ILE A 134 8.39 22.87 0.33
N PRO A 135 8.69 23.59 -0.77
CA PRO A 135 8.53 23.07 -2.14
C PRO A 135 9.36 21.79 -2.41
N ALA A 136 10.44 21.58 -1.66
CA ALA A 136 11.23 20.34 -1.70
C ALA A 136 10.52 19.11 -1.09
N LEU A 137 9.47 19.31 -0.27
CA LEU A 137 8.79 18.29 0.55
C LEU A 137 7.32 18.07 0.14
N ASN A 138 6.89 18.54 -1.03
CA ASN A 138 5.51 18.35 -1.51
C ASN A 138 5.10 16.86 -1.67
N ASP A 139 6.08 15.95 -1.72
CA ASP A 139 5.86 14.50 -1.74
C ASP A 139 5.25 13.97 -0.43
N SER A 140 5.51 14.61 0.72
CA SER A 140 4.91 14.22 2.00
C SER A 140 3.41 14.51 2.06
N LYS A 141 2.94 15.57 1.38
CA LYS A 141 1.52 15.91 1.27
C LYS A 141 0.74 14.89 0.44
N LEU A 142 1.35 14.40 -0.64
CA LEU A 142 0.79 13.32 -1.46
C LEU A 142 0.70 12.02 -0.64
N ILE A 143 1.74 11.69 0.13
CA ILE A 143 1.72 10.55 1.06
C ILE A 143 0.61 10.72 2.12
N GLY A 144 0.45 11.93 2.68
CA GLY A 144 -0.65 12.23 3.60
C GLY A 144 -2.03 11.97 2.98
N LEU A 145 -2.25 12.40 1.73
CA LEU A 145 -3.48 12.12 0.98
C LEU A 145 -3.70 10.61 0.78
N CYS A 146 -2.64 9.84 0.52
CA CYS A 146 -2.72 8.38 0.45
C CYS A 146 -3.16 7.75 1.77
N VAL A 147 -2.64 8.23 2.91
CA VAL A 147 -3.03 7.73 4.24
C VAL A 147 -4.52 7.94 4.48
N TYR A 148 -5.06 9.13 4.18
CA TYR A 148 -6.51 9.38 4.29
C TYR A 148 -7.34 8.44 3.40
N ASN A 149 -6.92 8.25 2.15
CA ASN A 149 -7.60 7.34 1.22
C ASN A 149 -7.62 5.90 1.75
N VAL A 150 -6.49 5.42 2.25
CA VAL A 150 -6.38 4.06 2.80
C VAL A 150 -7.25 3.90 4.03
N VAL A 151 -7.25 4.85 4.97
CA VAL A 151 -8.08 4.77 6.18
C VAL A 151 -9.57 4.72 5.84
N LEU A 152 -10.04 5.58 4.94
CA LEU A 152 -11.45 5.61 4.53
C LEU A 152 -11.88 4.30 3.87
N LEU A 153 -11.13 3.84 2.86
CA LEU A 153 -11.49 2.65 2.10
C LEU A 153 -11.35 1.36 2.92
N THR A 154 -10.34 1.26 3.79
CA THR A 154 -10.20 0.11 4.70
C THR A 154 -11.29 0.10 5.77
N GLY A 155 -11.71 1.26 6.28
CA GLY A 155 -12.87 1.37 7.17
C GLY A 155 -14.16 0.86 6.54
N ILE A 156 -14.42 1.25 5.27
CA ILE A 156 -15.56 0.73 4.49
C ILE A 156 -15.42 -0.79 4.29
N SER A 157 -14.23 -1.28 3.94
CA SER A 157 -13.98 -2.72 3.76
C SER A 157 -14.30 -3.54 5.02
N VAL A 158 -13.93 -3.05 6.21
CA VAL A 158 -14.27 -3.69 7.49
C VAL A 158 -15.78 -3.68 7.70
N GLY A 159 -16.45 -2.53 7.47
CA GLY A 159 -17.90 -2.44 7.57
C GLY A 159 -18.63 -3.43 6.66
N VAL A 160 -18.18 -3.57 5.41
CA VAL A 160 -18.72 -4.56 4.46
C VAL A 160 -18.54 -5.99 4.98
N LYS A 161 -17.34 -6.33 5.51
CA LYS A 161 -17.08 -7.66 6.08
C LYS A 161 -18.01 -7.99 7.25
N LEU A 162 -18.33 -6.99 8.09
CA LEU A 162 -19.26 -7.14 9.21
C LEU A 162 -20.71 -7.37 8.77
N VAL A 163 -21.14 -6.72 7.69
CA VAL A 163 -22.50 -6.90 7.13
C VAL A 163 -22.63 -8.25 6.41
N LEU A 164 -21.60 -8.66 5.66
CA LEU A 164 -21.63 -9.85 4.80
C LEU A 164 -21.05 -11.11 5.46
N THR A 165 -21.12 -11.23 6.79
CA THR A 165 -20.56 -12.37 7.55
C THR A 165 -21.10 -13.74 7.14
N ARG A 166 -22.30 -13.81 6.56
CA ARG A 166 -22.96 -15.06 6.17
C ARG A 166 -22.64 -15.53 4.75
N ASP A 167 -22.14 -14.62 3.90
CA ASP A 167 -21.85 -14.86 2.49
C ASP A 167 -20.37 -14.55 2.20
N PRO A 168 -19.49 -15.57 2.30
CA PRO A 168 -18.05 -15.37 2.12
C PRO A 168 -17.70 -14.97 0.68
N SER A 169 -18.47 -15.42 -0.32
CA SER A 169 -18.24 -15.09 -1.72
C SER A 169 -18.50 -13.62 -2.01
N MET A 170 -19.64 -13.10 -1.52
CA MET A 170 -19.96 -11.67 -1.65
C MET A 170 -19.01 -10.81 -0.83
N SER A 171 -18.71 -11.22 0.42
CA SER A 171 -17.73 -10.54 1.25
C SER A 171 -16.37 -10.45 0.55
N PHE A 172 -15.91 -11.53 -0.08
CA PHE A 172 -14.66 -11.54 -0.84
C PHE A 172 -14.69 -10.57 -2.03
N LEU A 173 -15.75 -10.60 -2.84
CA LEU A 173 -15.90 -9.73 -4.01
C LEU A 173 -15.78 -8.24 -3.66
N PHE A 174 -16.51 -7.80 -2.64
CA PHE A 174 -16.46 -6.39 -2.25
C PHE A 174 -15.15 -6.03 -1.55
N THR A 175 -14.66 -6.85 -0.63
CA THR A 175 -13.43 -6.52 0.12
C THR A 175 -12.19 -6.52 -0.77
N SER A 176 -12.06 -7.44 -1.72
CA SER A 176 -10.98 -7.45 -2.71
C SER A 176 -11.08 -6.27 -3.66
N GLY A 177 -12.28 -5.97 -4.18
CA GLY A 177 -12.52 -4.82 -5.06
C GLY A 177 -12.17 -3.48 -4.42
N ILE A 178 -12.58 -3.28 -3.16
CA ILE A 178 -12.22 -2.08 -2.38
C ILE A 178 -10.70 -1.96 -2.21
N ARG A 179 -10.01 -3.07 -1.91
CA ARG A 179 -8.53 -3.08 -1.77
C ARG A 179 -7.83 -2.73 -3.09
N ILE A 180 -8.23 -3.34 -4.20
CA ILE A 180 -7.67 -3.07 -5.54
C ILE A 180 -7.89 -1.61 -5.93
N PHE A 181 -9.08 -1.08 -5.67
CA PHE A 181 -9.37 0.33 -5.93
C PHE A 181 -8.50 1.24 -5.06
N ALA A 182 -8.38 0.96 -3.76
CA ALA A 182 -7.56 1.74 -2.84
C ALA A 182 -6.08 1.79 -3.26
N THR A 183 -5.49 0.65 -3.61
CA THR A 183 -4.08 0.58 -4.05
C THR A 183 -3.87 1.30 -5.38
N THR A 184 -4.84 1.22 -6.29
CA THR A 184 -4.79 1.93 -7.57
C THR A 184 -4.83 3.45 -7.36
N MET A 185 -5.66 3.95 -6.44
CA MET A 185 -5.67 5.38 -6.09
C MET A 185 -4.35 5.82 -5.46
N VAL A 186 -3.74 5.02 -4.58
CA VAL A 186 -2.43 5.34 -3.97
C VAL A 186 -1.35 5.49 -5.04
N LEU A 187 -1.26 4.54 -5.98
CA LEU A 187 -0.32 4.63 -7.10
C LEU A 187 -0.60 5.87 -7.97
N GLY A 188 -1.88 6.12 -8.27
CA GLY A 188 -2.29 7.30 -9.04
C GLY A 188 -1.85 8.61 -8.38
N ILE A 189 -2.12 8.78 -7.08
CA ILE A 189 -1.78 9.98 -6.32
C ILE A 189 -0.26 10.22 -6.33
N ILE A 190 0.54 9.17 -6.14
CA ILE A 190 2.01 9.30 -6.03
C ILE A 190 2.67 9.49 -7.40
N PHE A 191 2.25 8.75 -8.42
CA PHE A 191 2.98 8.67 -9.70
C PHE A 191 2.44 9.58 -10.80
N ILE A 192 1.14 9.89 -10.85
CA ILE A 192 0.59 10.77 -11.90
C ILE A 192 1.25 12.16 -11.90
N PRO A 193 1.42 12.85 -10.75
CA PRO A 193 2.10 14.15 -10.73
C PRO A 193 3.56 14.07 -11.21
N LYS A 194 4.25 12.97 -10.84
CA LYS A 194 5.65 12.73 -11.21
C LYS A 194 5.78 12.53 -12.72
N VAL A 195 4.93 11.70 -13.32
CA VAL A 195 4.93 11.46 -14.78
C VAL A 195 4.54 12.71 -15.57
N ARG A 196 3.56 13.49 -15.11
CA ARG A 196 3.19 14.76 -15.76
C ARG A 196 4.28 15.83 -15.69
N SER A 197 5.16 15.77 -14.70
CA SER A 197 6.34 16.63 -14.61
C SER A 197 7.47 16.22 -15.57
N LEU A 198 7.44 14.99 -16.12
CA LEU A 198 8.43 14.46 -17.06
C LEU A 198 8.08 14.76 -18.53
N LYS A 199 7.40 15.88 -18.83
CA LYS A 199 7.12 16.26 -20.22
C LYS A 199 8.43 16.32 -21.03
N PRO A 200 8.54 15.62 -22.17
CA PRO A 200 9.67 15.80 -23.08
C PRO A 200 9.53 17.17 -23.74
N GLY A 201 10.34 18.15 -23.30
CA GLY A 201 10.31 19.49 -23.89
C GLY A 201 10.99 20.58 -23.09
N ARG A 202 12.33 20.54 -23.08
CA ARG A 202 13.34 21.60 -22.88
C ARG A 202 14.37 21.21 -21.81
N CYS A 203 15.45 20.57 -22.26
CA CYS A 203 16.76 20.89 -21.69
C CYS A 203 17.05 22.37 -21.97
N ASN A 204 16.48 23.27 -21.16
CA ASN A 204 17.10 24.56 -20.95
C ASN A 204 18.01 24.37 -19.75
N HIS A 205 19.29 24.19 -20.03
CA HIS A 205 20.35 24.41 -19.06
C HIS A 205 20.38 25.90 -18.73
N GLU A 206 19.38 26.39 -18.01
CA GLU A 206 19.46 27.68 -17.32
C GLU A 206 19.20 27.41 -15.84
N SER A 207 20.08 26.57 -15.27
CA SER A 207 20.25 26.52 -13.83
C SER A 207 20.74 27.88 -13.38
N THR A 208 19.83 28.60 -12.73
CA THR A 208 20.04 29.71 -11.80
C THR A 208 21.21 29.41 -10.85
N ILE A 209 22.43 29.62 -11.34
CA ILE A 209 23.68 29.70 -10.60
C ILE A 209 24.45 30.88 -11.21
N SER A 210 23.87 32.07 -11.15
CA SER A 210 24.60 33.32 -11.46
C SER A 210 24.11 34.51 -10.63
N GLU A 211 23.64 34.29 -9.40
CA GLU A 211 23.39 35.39 -8.45
C GLU A 211 23.91 35.12 -7.02
N ALA A 212 24.64 34.03 -6.77
CA ALA A 212 25.16 33.71 -5.43
C ALA A 212 26.69 33.63 -5.33
N VAL A 213 27.43 33.87 -6.41
CA VAL A 213 28.90 33.90 -6.40
C VAL A 213 29.36 35.13 -7.18
N LEU A 214 29.42 36.27 -6.49
CA LEU A 214 30.46 37.32 -6.60
C LEU A 214 30.03 38.59 -5.83
N PRO A 215 30.28 38.68 -4.50
CA PRO A 215 30.46 39.99 -3.86
C PRO A 215 31.93 40.39 -3.64
N TRP A 216 32.90 39.65 -4.18
CA TRP A 216 34.32 39.82 -3.79
C TRP A 216 35.30 40.17 -4.91
N ILE A 217 34.84 40.48 -6.12
CA ILE A 217 35.74 41.00 -7.17
C ILE A 217 35.33 42.42 -7.53
N SER A 218 36.24 43.36 -7.23
CA SER A 218 36.33 44.72 -7.78
C SER A 218 35.58 45.84 -7.04
N LEU A 219 35.97 46.08 -5.79
CA LEU A 219 36.18 47.45 -5.31
C LEU A 219 37.48 48.00 -5.94
N ASN A 220 37.38 48.79 -7.01
CA ASN A 220 38.32 49.90 -7.27
C ASN A 220 37.71 50.90 -8.27
N PRO A 221 37.43 52.16 -7.87
CA PRO A 221 37.08 53.21 -8.80
C PRO A 221 38.33 54.00 -9.18
N GLN A 222 38.64 54.15 -10.47
CA GLN A 222 39.32 55.35 -10.98
C GLN A 222 38.82 55.71 -12.39
N PRO A 223 38.71 57.01 -12.74
CA PRO A 223 37.95 57.46 -13.89
C PRO A 223 38.82 58.04 -15.03
N VAL A 224 38.18 58.25 -16.18
CA VAL A 224 38.55 59.19 -17.27
C VAL A 224 39.72 58.79 -18.18
N LEU A 225 39.49 58.61 -19.49
CA LEU A 225 39.70 59.63 -20.52
C LEU A 225 39.32 59.12 -21.92
N SER A 226 38.57 59.97 -22.62
CA SER A 226 38.25 59.96 -24.04
C SER A 226 39.48 60.15 -24.94
N LEU A 227 39.63 59.31 -25.96
CA LEU A 227 39.70 59.67 -27.39
C LEU A 227 39.74 58.41 -28.25
#